data_AF-A0A0K2AUN4-F1
#
_entry.id   AF-A0A0K2AUN4-F1
#
_cell.length_a   1.000
_cell.length_b   1.000
_cell.length_c   1.000
_cell.angle_alpha   90.00
_cell.angle_beta   90.00
_cell.angle_gamma   90.00
#
_symmetry.space_group_name_H-M   'P 1'
#
loop_
_entity.id
_entity.type
_entity.pdbx_description
1 polymer ?
#
loop_
_entity_poly.entity_id
_entity_poly.type
_entity_poly.pdbx_seq_one_letter_code
_entity_poly.pdbx_strand_id
1 'polypeptide(L)'
;MATTDRQATTLALAHALSAAERGLAVIPLSRTKLPALRSPHRDDPAPAPCHGECGRLGHGVHDAATDPARIRELFAAAPWATGYGIACGLPPHHLIGVDLDTKSETDSSAALRELALRHLFTIPPTVVVLTPSGGRHLWLSGPPDAVVPNSAGRLAPGIDIRGAGGYLVGPGSRTRHGTYTAAPGTAHLAPAACPPALLRLLLPPPRTPRPSPAGTGEHGQGLVQFVLAAHEGQRNTRLFWAACRAYEDGIGPALVAPLVDAALDTGLTEREARATIASAARMTGHRP
;
A
#
# COMPACT_ATOMS: atom_id res chain seq x y z
N MET A 1 -24.79 21.19 14.96
CA MET A 1 -23.69 20.27 14.55
C MET A 1 -24.21 19.00 13.89
N ALA A 2 -25.20 18.29 14.46
CA ALA A 2 -25.72 17.03 13.90
C ALA A 2 -26.31 17.14 12.46
N THR A 3 -26.96 18.25 12.11
CA THR A 3 -27.54 18.47 10.77
C THR A 3 -26.47 18.67 9.69
N THR A 4 -25.44 19.45 9.99
CA THR A 4 -24.30 19.71 9.09
C THR A 4 -23.48 18.45 8.83
N ASP A 5 -23.25 17.63 9.85
CA ASP A 5 -22.49 16.38 9.73
C ASP A 5 -23.29 15.32 8.95
N ARG A 6 -24.61 15.25 9.14
CA ARG A 6 -25.49 14.38 8.33
C ARG A 6 -25.48 14.81 6.86
N GLN A 7 -25.58 16.11 6.57
CA GLN A 7 -25.52 16.63 5.20
C GLN A 7 -24.16 16.35 4.54
N ALA A 8 -23.05 16.50 5.28
CA ALA A 8 -21.71 16.19 4.78
C ALA A 8 -21.56 14.70 4.44
N THR A 9 -22.13 13.82 5.26
CA THR A 9 -22.13 12.37 5.00
C THR A 9 -22.93 12.01 3.76
N THR A 10 -24.13 12.60 3.58
CA THR A 10 -24.95 12.39 2.37
C THR A 10 -24.21 12.81 1.10
N LEU A 11 -23.55 13.97 1.12
CA LEU A 11 -22.76 14.43 -0.03
C LEU A 11 -21.55 13.53 -0.29
N ALA A 12 -20.82 13.14 0.76
CA ALA A 12 -19.69 12.24 0.64
C ALA A 12 -20.10 10.88 0.06
N LEU A 13 -21.23 10.33 0.50
CA LEU A 13 -21.80 9.10 -0.06
C LEU A 13 -22.16 9.27 -1.54
N ALA A 14 -22.84 10.36 -1.91
CA ALA A 14 -23.20 10.61 -3.31
C ALA A 14 -21.96 10.67 -4.22
N HIS A 15 -20.90 11.34 -3.78
CA HIS A 15 -19.63 11.39 -4.54
C HIS A 15 -18.93 10.04 -4.58
N ALA A 16 -18.93 9.28 -3.49
CA ALA A 16 -18.36 7.93 -3.44
C ALA A 16 -19.06 7.00 -4.44
N LEU A 17 -20.39 7.07 -4.53
CA LEU A 17 -21.17 6.28 -5.49
C LEU A 17 -20.90 6.68 -6.93
N SER A 18 -20.80 7.97 -7.23
CA SER A 18 -20.42 8.45 -8.57
C SER A 18 -19.00 8.01 -8.96
N ALA A 19 -18.07 7.94 -8.00
CA ALA A 19 -16.74 7.37 -8.25
C ALA A 19 -16.81 5.85 -8.52
N ALA A 20 -17.63 5.13 -7.77
CA ALA A 20 -17.82 3.69 -7.94
C ALA A 20 -18.45 3.31 -9.29
N GLU A 21 -19.38 4.11 -9.81
CA GLU A 21 -19.92 3.97 -11.18
C GLU A 21 -18.83 4.04 -12.26
N ARG A 22 -17.70 4.71 -11.96
CA ARG A 22 -16.52 4.78 -12.83
C ARG A 22 -15.51 3.66 -12.58
N GLY A 23 -15.88 2.65 -11.78
CA GLY A 23 -15.04 1.52 -11.43
C GLY A 23 -13.98 1.83 -10.36
N LEU A 24 -14.11 2.92 -9.61
CA LEU A 24 -13.17 3.26 -8.55
C LEU A 24 -13.65 2.68 -7.22
N ALA A 25 -12.86 1.79 -6.60
CA ALA A 25 -13.19 1.24 -5.30
C ALA A 25 -13.02 2.31 -4.20
N VAL A 26 -14.04 2.49 -3.36
CA VAL A 26 -14.09 3.60 -2.39
C VAL A 26 -14.33 3.14 -0.95
N ILE A 27 -13.85 3.96 -0.01
CA ILE A 27 -14.08 3.82 1.44
C ILE A 27 -14.51 5.15 2.07
N PRO A 28 -15.31 5.15 3.15
CA PRO A 28 -15.63 6.37 3.88
C PRO A 28 -14.40 6.91 4.64
N LEU A 29 -14.19 8.23 4.59
CA LEU A 29 -13.13 8.91 5.35
C LEU A 29 -13.72 9.92 6.34
N SER A 30 -13.02 10.08 7.47
CA SER A 30 -13.30 11.16 8.42
C SER A 30 -12.71 12.51 7.96
N ARG A 31 -13.03 13.59 8.70
CA ARG A 31 -12.44 14.93 8.47
C ARG A 31 -10.91 14.98 8.53
N THR A 32 -10.29 13.96 9.13
CA THR A 32 -8.83 13.82 9.24
C THR A 32 -8.19 13.08 8.07
N LYS A 33 -9.00 12.67 7.07
CA LYS A 33 -8.59 11.89 5.89
C LYS A 33 -8.22 10.44 6.19
N LEU A 34 -8.42 9.97 7.41
CA LEU A 34 -8.27 8.58 7.81
C LEU A 34 -9.57 7.80 7.57
N PRO A 35 -9.51 6.48 7.33
CA PRO A 35 -10.70 5.63 7.24
C PRO A 35 -11.64 5.89 8.40
N ALA A 36 -12.93 6.07 8.09
CA ALA A 36 -13.92 6.51 9.07
C ALA A 36 -14.27 5.42 10.08
N LEU A 37 -14.12 4.16 9.70
CA LEU A 37 -14.38 2.99 10.53
C LEU A 37 -13.10 2.55 11.25
N ARG A 38 -13.22 2.32 12.56
CA ARG A 38 -12.14 1.79 13.42
C ARG A 38 -11.96 0.30 13.12
N SER A 39 -10.71 -0.17 13.13
CA SER A 39 -10.43 -1.61 12.96
C SER A 39 -11.16 -2.45 14.02
N PRO A 40 -11.78 -3.57 13.62
CA PRO A 40 -12.48 -4.46 14.55
C PRO A 40 -11.49 -5.33 15.36
N HIS A 41 -10.19 -5.23 15.06
CA HIS A 41 -9.09 -5.94 15.71
C HIS A 41 -8.26 -5.04 16.63
N ARG A 42 -8.67 -3.78 16.82
CA ARG A 42 -7.82 -2.79 17.47
C ARG A 42 -7.50 -3.09 18.93
N ASP A 43 -8.43 -3.75 19.61
CA ASP A 43 -8.32 -4.07 21.03
C ASP A 43 -7.92 -5.55 21.23
N ASP A 44 -7.55 -6.26 20.16
CA ASP A 44 -7.03 -7.62 20.24
C ASP A 44 -5.63 -7.58 20.89
N PRO A 45 -5.31 -8.50 21.83
CA PRO A 45 -4.00 -8.51 22.50
C PRO A 45 -2.82 -8.75 21.55
N ALA A 46 -3.07 -9.45 20.44
CA ALA A 46 -2.10 -9.74 19.39
C ALA A 46 -2.83 -9.70 18.03
N PRO A 47 -3.07 -8.51 17.46
CA PRO A 47 -3.83 -8.38 16.23
C PRO A 47 -3.02 -8.96 15.07
N ALA A 48 -3.55 -10.02 14.44
CA ALA A 48 -3.03 -10.51 13.17
C ALA A 48 -3.44 -9.55 12.04
N PRO A 49 -2.65 -9.43 10.96
CA PRO A 49 -3.07 -8.72 9.75
C PRO A 49 -4.38 -9.34 9.22
N CYS A 50 -5.40 -8.51 9.05
CA CYS A 50 -6.68 -8.87 8.45
C CYS A 50 -7.00 -7.82 7.39
N HIS A 51 -7.23 -8.27 6.17
CA HIS A 51 -7.59 -7.45 5.01
C HIS A 51 -9.08 -7.62 4.66
N GLY A 52 -9.91 -7.97 5.66
CA GLY A 52 -11.36 -8.12 5.52
C GLY A 52 -11.86 -9.56 5.51
N GLU A 53 -10.97 -10.55 5.60
CA GLU A 53 -11.33 -11.98 5.57
C GLU A 53 -12.24 -12.38 6.74
N CYS A 54 -12.23 -11.62 7.84
CA CYS A 54 -13.10 -11.86 8.98
C CYS A 54 -14.57 -11.42 8.76
N GLY A 55 -14.88 -10.80 7.62
CA GLY A 55 -16.24 -10.35 7.27
C GLY A 55 -16.73 -9.10 8.02
N ARG A 56 -15.99 -8.60 9.01
CA ARG A 56 -16.32 -7.37 9.75
C ARG A 56 -15.91 -6.12 8.97
N LEU A 57 -16.49 -4.97 9.31
CA LEU A 57 -16.07 -3.67 8.77
C LEU A 57 -14.88 -3.10 9.57
N GLY A 58 -14.07 -2.23 8.94
CA GLY A 58 -13.03 -1.44 9.59
C GLY A 58 -11.59 -1.73 9.14
N HIS A 59 -11.37 -2.41 8.02
CA HIS A 59 -10.04 -2.78 7.51
C HIS A 59 -9.40 -1.71 6.62
N GLY A 60 -9.83 -0.46 6.78
CA GLY A 60 -9.28 0.68 6.03
C GLY A 60 -9.48 0.52 4.52
N VAL A 61 -8.41 0.71 3.75
CA VAL A 61 -8.45 0.60 2.28
C VAL A 61 -8.85 -0.78 1.78
N HIS A 62 -8.69 -1.83 2.60
CA HIS A 62 -9.08 -3.19 2.21
C HIS A 62 -10.60 -3.39 2.19
N ASP A 63 -11.37 -2.50 2.85
CA ASP A 63 -12.83 -2.50 2.72
C ASP A 63 -13.32 -1.77 1.46
N ALA A 64 -12.41 -1.24 0.62
CA ALA A 64 -12.81 -0.47 -0.55
C ALA A 64 -13.66 -1.29 -1.52
N ALA A 65 -14.79 -0.72 -1.92
CA ALA A 65 -15.76 -1.41 -2.75
C ALA A 65 -16.21 -0.54 -3.92
N THR A 66 -16.58 -1.20 -5.02
CA THR A 66 -17.32 -0.60 -6.14
C THR A 66 -18.81 -0.92 -6.08
N ASP A 67 -19.21 -1.94 -5.31
CA ASP A 67 -20.62 -2.31 -5.14
C ASP A 67 -21.39 -1.21 -4.38
N PRO A 68 -22.44 -0.62 -4.98
CA PRO A 68 -23.25 0.42 -4.34
C PRO A 68 -23.89 -0.02 -3.01
N ALA A 69 -24.22 -1.31 -2.84
CA ALA A 69 -24.82 -1.81 -1.60
C ALA A 69 -23.77 -1.82 -0.48
N ARG A 70 -22.58 -2.38 -0.73
CA ARG A 70 -21.45 -2.35 0.20
C ARG A 70 -21.02 -0.93 0.57
N ILE A 71 -20.99 -0.01 -0.38
CA ILE A 71 -20.65 1.40 -0.09
C ILE A 71 -21.68 2.02 0.85
N ARG A 72 -22.97 1.79 0.64
CA ARG A 72 -24.03 2.27 1.54
C ARG A 72 -23.90 1.68 2.93
N GLU A 73 -23.57 0.40 3.04
CA GLU A 73 -23.32 -0.27 4.32
C GLU A 73 -22.15 0.39 5.08
N LEU A 74 -21.03 0.64 4.40
CA LEU A 74 -19.87 1.32 4.98
C LEU A 74 -20.20 2.73 5.48
N PHE A 75 -20.97 3.51 4.70
CA PHE A 75 -21.38 4.86 5.10
C PHE A 75 -22.46 4.84 6.20
N ALA A 76 -23.34 3.84 6.22
CA ALA A 76 -24.31 3.65 7.30
C ALA A 76 -23.60 3.33 8.63
N ALA A 77 -22.52 2.56 8.59
CA ALA A 77 -21.68 2.28 9.75
C ALA A 77 -20.80 3.48 10.17
N ALA A 78 -20.60 4.47 9.27
CA ALA A 78 -19.82 5.68 9.52
C ALA A 78 -20.63 6.97 9.27
N PRO A 79 -21.69 7.27 10.05
CA PRO A 79 -22.54 8.45 9.87
C PRO A 79 -21.84 9.80 10.15
N TRP A 80 -20.55 9.77 10.48
CA TRP A 80 -19.66 10.93 10.66
C TRP A 80 -18.66 11.11 9.51
N ALA A 81 -18.72 10.27 8.47
CA ALA A 81 -17.84 10.38 7.32
C ALA A 81 -18.10 11.69 6.58
N THR A 82 -17.04 12.47 6.32
CA THR A 82 -17.16 13.75 5.61
C THR A 82 -16.51 13.71 4.23
N GLY A 83 -15.99 12.55 3.83
CA GLY A 83 -15.36 12.32 2.55
C GLY A 83 -15.21 10.84 2.27
N TYR A 84 -14.45 10.54 1.22
CA TYR A 84 -14.16 9.17 0.79
C TYR A 84 -12.75 9.06 0.22
N GLY A 85 -12.19 7.86 0.36
CA GLY A 85 -10.91 7.47 -0.18
C GLY A 85 -11.15 6.59 -1.39
N ILE A 86 -10.31 6.73 -2.40
CA ILE A 86 -10.31 5.90 -3.61
C ILE A 86 -9.09 4.99 -3.52
N ALA A 87 -9.31 3.68 -3.41
CA ALA A 87 -8.24 2.70 -3.34
C ALA A 87 -7.41 2.68 -4.63
N CYS A 88 -6.10 2.69 -4.46
CA CYS A 88 -5.12 2.71 -5.53
C CYS A 88 -4.60 1.28 -5.83
N GLY A 89 -4.11 1.06 -7.04
CA GLY A 89 -3.54 -0.22 -7.49
C GLY A 89 -4.54 -1.35 -7.74
N LEU A 90 -5.85 -1.12 -7.61
CA LEU A 90 -6.89 -2.11 -7.87
C LEU A 90 -7.42 -2.03 -9.31
N PRO A 91 -7.89 -3.16 -9.90
CA PRO A 91 -8.64 -3.15 -11.15
C PRO A 91 -9.88 -2.23 -11.08
N PRO A 92 -10.35 -1.70 -12.21
CA PRO A 92 -9.81 -1.87 -13.56
C PRO A 92 -8.70 -0.86 -13.91
N HIS A 93 -8.53 0.21 -13.11
CA HIS A 93 -7.64 1.32 -13.45
C HIS A 93 -6.22 1.16 -12.93
N HIS A 94 -5.98 0.26 -11.97
CA HIS A 94 -4.70 0.14 -11.25
C HIS A 94 -4.17 1.52 -10.86
N LEU A 95 -5.05 2.32 -10.24
CA LEU A 95 -4.88 3.76 -10.08
C LEU A 95 -3.56 4.08 -9.35
N ILE A 96 -2.77 4.96 -9.93
CA ILE A 96 -1.55 5.55 -9.39
C ILE A 96 -1.84 7.02 -9.11
N GLY A 97 -1.83 7.40 -7.84
CA GLY A 97 -1.93 8.80 -7.43
C GLY A 97 -0.56 9.45 -7.35
N VAL A 98 -0.35 10.55 -8.08
CA VAL A 98 0.78 11.46 -7.84
C VAL A 98 0.27 12.61 -7.00
N ASP A 99 0.56 12.57 -5.70
CA ASP A 99 0.14 13.55 -4.70
C ASP A 99 1.24 14.62 -4.56
N LEU A 100 0.94 15.81 -5.08
CA LEU A 100 1.84 16.96 -5.12
C LEU A 100 1.47 17.90 -3.97
N ASP A 101 2.24 17.85 -2.90
CA ASP A 101 2.10 18.71 -1.74
C ASP A 101 2.78 20.07 -1.95
N THR A 102 2.21 21.13 -1.38
CA THR A 102 2.74 22.51 -1.42
C THR A 102 3.23 22.99 -0.06
N LYS A 103 3.43 22.07 0.89
CA LYS A 103 3.83 22.39 2.27
C LYS A 103 5.35 22.46 2.34
N SER A 104 5.88 23.65 2.64
CA SER A 104 7.30 24.05 2.70
C SER A 104 7.90 24.45 1.35
N GLU A 105 9.04 25.15 1.38
CA GLU A 105 9.72 25.93 0.33
C GLU A 105 9.97 25.22 -1.03
N THR A 106 9.48 23.99 -1.19
CA THR A 106 9.64 23.18 -2.40
C THR A 106 8.36 23.21 -3.25
N ASP A 107 8.45 23.78 -4.45
CA ASP A 107 7.42 23.64 -5.48
C ASP A 107 7.48 22.22 -6.07
N SER A 108 6.70 21.29 -5.51
CA SER A 108 6.58 19.90 -6.00
C SER A 108 6.12 19.82 -7.46
N SER A 109 5.41 20.84 -7.95
CA SER A 109 5.04 20.93 -9.36
C SER A 109 6.22 21.30 -10.25
N ALA A 110 7.10 22.18 -9.79
CA ALA A 110 8.38 22.42 -10.46
C ALA A 110 9.27 21.17 -10.41
N ALA A 111 9.35 20.50 -9.28
CA ALA A 111 10.12 19.27 -9.14
C ALA A 111 9.62 18.17 -10.10
N LEU A 112 8.29 18.01 -10.25
CA LEU A 112 7.73 17.08 -11.23
C LEU A 112 8.06 17.49 -12.68
N ARG A 113 8.04 18.79 -13.01
CA ARG A 113 8.46 19.29 -14.33
C ARG A 113 9.94 19.01 -14.60
N GLU A 114 10.80 19.22 -13.60
CA GLU A 114 12.23 18.92 -13.72
C GLU A 114 12.46 17.41 -13.91
N LEU A 115 11.76 16.57 -13.15
CA LEU A 115 11.82 15.11 -13.30
C LEU A 115 11.36 14.69 -14.70
N ALA A 116 10.28 15.29 -15.20
CA ALA A 116 9.75 15.08 -16.54
C ALA A 116 10.77 15.44 -17.64
N LEU A 117 11.46 16.57 -17.50
CA LEU A 117 12.53 16.97 -18.41
C LEU A 117 13.73 16.02 -18.35
N ARG A 118 14.18 15.67 -17.14
CA ARG A 118 15.35 14.79 -16.92
C ARG A 118 15.13 13.37 -17.44
N HIS A 119 13.92 12.85 -17.30
CA HIS A 119 13.59 11.48 -17.68
C HIS A 119 12.74 11.38 -18.96
N LEU A 120 12.60 12.50 -19.68
CA LEU A 120 11.95 12.59 -20.99
C LEU A 120 10.52 12.01 -21.00
N PHE A 121 9.67 12.51 -20.11
CA PHE A 121 8.23 12.23 -20.16
C PHE A 121 7.40 13.50 -20.05
N THR A 122 6.12 13.37 -20.41
CA THR A 122 5.09 14.38 -20.12
C THR A 122 3.96 13.72 -19.35
N ILE A 123 3.23 14.51 -18.56
CA ILE A 123 2.00 14.03 -17.94
C ILE A 123 0.85 14.25 -18.95
N PRO A 124 0.19 13.19 -19.43
CA PRO A 124 -0.96 13.34 -20.33
C PRO A 124 -2.14 14.03 -19.60
N PRO A 125 -3.08 14.64 -20.34
CA PRO A 125 -4.32 15.14 -19.77
C PRO A 125 -5.03 14.05 -18.97
N THR A 126 -5.31 14.32 -17.69
CA THR A 126 -5.88 13.34 -16.77
C THR A 126 -6.72 14.02 -15.69
N VAL A 127 -7.39 13.23 -14.85
CA VAL A 127 -8.11 13.75 -13.68
C VAL A 127 -7.13 14.42 -12.72
N VAL A 128 -7.43 15.65 -12.35
CA VAL A 128 -6.68 16.41 -11.36
C VAL A 128 -7.61 16.80 -10.21
N VAL A 129 -7.22 16.50 -8.98
CA VAL A 129 -7.95 16.91 -7.78
C VAL A 129 -7.14 17.96 -7.04
N LEU A 130 -7.72 19.14 -6.83
CA LEU A 130 -7.14 20.20 -6.03
C LEU A 130 -7.33 19.89 -4.55
N THR A 131 -6.24 19.96 -3.79
CA THR A 131 -6.26 19.77 -2.35
C THR A 131 -6.55 21.10 -1.65
N PRO A 132 -7.18 21.10 -0.46
CA PRO A 132 -7.43 22.33 0.28
C PRO A 132 -6.16 23.07 0.71
N SER A 133 -5.01 22.40 0.77
CA SER A 133 -3.72 23.00 1.12
C SER A 133 -3.01 23.68 -0.06
N GLY A 134 -3.59 23.67 -1.26
CA GLY A 134 -2.99 24.25 -2.47
C GLY A 134 -2.22 23.26 -3.35
N GLY A 135 -2.01 22.02 -2.86
CA GLY A 135 -1.47 20.91 -3.63
C GLY A 135 -2.49 20.28 -4.58
N ARG A 136 -2.09 19.21 -5.28
CA ARG A 136 -2.96 18.50 -6.24
C ARG A 136 -2.65 17.01 -6.34
N HIS A 137 -3.67 16.20 -6.57
CA HIS A 137 -3.52 14.79 -6.96
C HIS A 137 -3.65 14.67 -8.48
N LEU A 138 -2.70 14.03 -9.14
CA LEU A 138 -2.82 13.58 -10.53
C LEU A 138 -3.17 12.09 -10.52
N TRP A 139 -4.17 11.69 -11.29
CA TRP A 139 -4.59 10.29 -11.38
C TRP A 139 -3.98 9.67 -12.63
N LEU A 140 -3.22 8.60 -12.48
CA LEU A 140 -2.71 7.82 -13.61
C LEU A 140 -3.18 6.38 -13.51
N SER A 141 -3.23 5.68 -14.63
CA SER A 141 -3.56 4.27 -14.73
C SER A 141 -2.28 3.46 -14.93
N GLY A 142 -2.07 2.44 -14.10
CA GLY A 142 -0.97 1.49 -14.22
C GLY A 142 -1.35 0.28 -15.10
N PRO A 143 -0.38 -0.46 -15.64
CA PRO A 143 -0.69 -1.72 -16.30
C PRO A 143 -1.03 -2.81 -15.24
N PRO A 144 -1.86 -3.80 -15.59
CA PRO A 144 -2.40 -4.78 -14.63
C PRO A 144 -1.34 -5.73 -14.05
N ASP A 145 -0.21 -5.88 -14.74
CA ASP A 145 0.91 -6.74 -14.37
C ASP A 145 1.97 -6.01 -13.51
N ALA A 146 1.81 -4.71 -13.25
CA ALA A 146 2.74 -3.94 -12.44
C ALA A 146 2.10 -3.45 -11.12
N VAL A 147 2.72 -3.82 -10.00
CA VAL A 147 2.32 -3.34 -8.68
C VAL A 147 3.16 -2.14 -8.29
N VAL A 148 2.59 -0.94 -8.43
CA VAL A 148 3.22 0.29 -7.95
C VAL A 148 3.04 0.40 -6.43
N PRO A 149 4.12 0.49 -5.63
CA PRO A 149 4.01 0.64 -4.18
C PRO A 149 3.66 2.09 -3.79
N ASN A 150 3.24 2.28 -2.55
CA ASN A 150 3.23 3.60 -1.94
C ASN A 150 4.66 4.09 -1.69
N SER A 151 4.91 5.38 -1.90
CA SER A 151 6.16 6.01 -1.49
C SER A 151 5.95 7.47 -1.14
N ALA A 152 6.65 7.99 -0.13
CA ALA A 152 6.60 9.39 0.23
C ALA A 152 7.93 10.08 -0.10
N GLY A 153 7.88 11.20 -0.83
CA GLY A 153 9.05 12.00 -1.19
C GLY A 153 10.18 11.32 -1.97
N ARG A 154 9.98 10.08 -2.47
CA ARG A 154 11.05 9.27 -3.08
C ARG A 154 11.54 9.84 -4.42
N LEU A 155 10.64 10.40 -5.21
CA LEU A 155 10.99 11.01 -6.49
C LEU A 155 11.60 12.41 -6.29
N ALA A 156 10.99 13.19 -5.41
CA ALA A 156 11.46 14.50 -4.96
C ALA A 156 10.67 14.89 -3.70
N PRO A 157 11.18 15.84 -2.88
CA PRO A 157 10.42 16.40 -1.78
C PRO A 157 9.04 16.91 -2.22
N GLY A 158 8.00 16.59 -1.46
CA GLY A 158 6.62 16.98 -1.76
C GLY A 158 5.94 16.20 -2.89
N ILE A 159 6.57 15.14 -3.42
CA ILE A 159 5.94 14.21 -4.38
C ILE A 159 5.73 12.85 -3.71
N ASP A 160 4.49 12.57 -3.37
CA ASP A 160 4.05 11.30 -2.82
C ASP A 160 3.36 10.46 -3.90
N ILE A 161 3.56 9.14 -3.84
CA ILE A 161 2.93 8.16 -4.73
C ILE A 161 1.98 7.30 -3.92
N ARG A 162 0.71 7.27 -4.36
CA ARG A 162 -0.33 6.38 -3.85
C ARG A 162 -0.54 5.24 -4.84
N GLY A 163 -0.10 4.05 -4.45
CA GLY A 163 -0.19 2.83 -5.25
C GLY A 163 -0.97 1.74 -4.50
N ALA A 164 -0.61 0.48 -4.70
CA ALA A 164 -1.27 -0.65 -4.05
C ALA A 164 -1.27 -0.52 -2.51
N GLY A 165 -2.43 -0.75 -1.89
CA GLY A 165 -2.63 -0.57 -0.44
C GLY A 165 -2.67 0.90 0.01
N GLY A 166 -2.64 1.86 -0.92
CA GLY A 166 -2.85 3.28 -0.67
C GLY A 166 -4.21 3.76 -1.16
N TYR A 167 -4.56 4.99 -0.84
CA TYR A 167 -5.75 5.64 -1.38
C TYR A 167 -5.54 7.14 -1.58
N LEU A 168 -6.32 7.72 -2.49
CA LEU A 168 -6.44 9.16 -2.68
C LEU A 168 -7.73 9.68 -2.05
N VAL A 169 -7.70 10.89 -1.49
CA VAL A 169 -8.96 11.56 -1.10
C VAL A 169 -9.68 12.01 -2.37
N GLY A 170 -10.94 11.61 -2.52
CA GLY A 170 -11.74 11.92 -3.70
C GLY A 170 -12.35 13.33 -3.68
N PRO A 171 -12.65 13.92 -4.86
CA PRO A 171 -13.30 15.23 -4.96
C PRO A 171 -14.69 15.23 -4.30
N GLY A 172 -15.05 16.35 -3.68
CA GLY A 172 -16.24 16.50 -2.84
C GLY A 172 -16.00 16.20 -1.35
N SER A 173 -14.87 15.55 -1.01
CA SER A 173 -14.51 15.27 0.37
C SER A 173 -14.19 16.55 1.16
N ARG A 174 -14.78 16.68 2.34
CA ARG A 174 -14.60 17.82 3.25
C ARG A 174 -13.67 17.44 4.40
N THR A 175 -12.69 18.29 4.66
CA THR A 175 -11.72 18.15 5.74
C THR A 175 -11.70 19.39 6.63
N ARG A 176 -10.91 19.35 7.70
CA ARG A 176 -10.66 20.54 8.55
C ARG A 176 -10.01 21.72 7.80
N HIS A 177 -9.37 21.46 6.65
CA HIS A 177 -8.66 22.47 5.87
C HIS A 177 -9.46 22.97 4.66
N GLY A 178 -10.66 22.41 4.42
CA GLY A 178 -11.50 22.73 3.27
C GLY A 178 -11.88 21.49 2.46
N THR A 179 -12.32 21.72 1.23
CA THR A 179 -12.92 20.70 0.35
C THR A 179 -11.98 20.34 -0.79
N TYR A 180 -11.83 19.05 -1.06
CA TYR A 180 -11.15 18.56 -2.27
C TYR A 180 -12.05 18.81 -3.47
N THR A 181 -11.54 19.40 -4.54
CA THR A 181 -12.34 19.71 -5.75
C THR A 181 -11.66 19.15 -6.99
N ALA A 182 -12.43 18.73 -7.99
CA ALA A 182 -11.84 18.44 -9.28
C ALA A 182 -11.37 19.76 -9.93
N ALA A 183 -10.18 19.75 -10.53
CA ALA A 183 -9.72 20.92 -11.28
C ALA A 183 -10.67 21.16 -12.47
N PRO A 184 -11.00 22.43 -12.79
CA PRO A 184 -11.88 22.75 -13.91
C PRO A 184 -11.47 22.04 -15.20
N GLY A 185 -12.43 21.44 -15.90
CA GLY A 185 -12.18 20.74 -17.16
C GLY A 185 -11.52 19.36 -17.03
N THR A 186 -11.27 18.83 -15.83
CA THR A 186 -10.62 17.51 -15.67
C THR A 186 -11.55 16.42 -15.13
N ALA A 187 -12.70 16.78 -14.55
CA ALA A 187 -13.59 15.85 -13.87
C ALA A 187 -14.17 14.75 -14.78
N HIS A 188 -14.34 15.04 -16.07
CA HIS A 188 -14.89 14.12 -17.07
C HIS A 188 -13.84 13.17 -17.66
N LEU A 189 -12.56 13.40 -17.41
CA LEU A 189 -11.47 12.58 -17.94
C LEU A 189 -11.43 11.23 -17.22
N ALA A 190 -10.91 10.20 -17.88
CA ALA A 190 -10.47 8.97 -17.22
C ALA A 190 -9.04 9.16 -16.67
N PRO A 191 -8.60 8.36 -15.68
CA PRO A 191 -7.17 8.28 -15.34
C PRO A 191 -6.36 7.90 -16.58
N ALA A 192 -5.46 8.78 -17.02
CA ALA A 192 -4.63 8.54 -18.19
C ALA A 192 -3.53 7.49 -17.90
N ALA A 193 -3.10 6.75 -18.93
CA ALA A 193 -2.01 5.79 -18.78
C ALA A 193 -0.74 6.45 -18.21
N CYS A 194 -0.12 5.79 -17.23
CA CYS A 194 1.14 6.25 -16.64
C CYS A 194 2.24 6.25 -17.71
N PRO A 195 2.96 7.38 -17.93
CA PRO A 195 4.04 7.43 -18.88
C PRO A 195 5.09 6.34 -18.60
N PRO A 196 5.56 5.56 -19.59
CA PRO A 196 6.49 4.45 -19.35
C PRO A 196 7.77 4.86 -18.61
N ALA A 197 8.31 6.05 -18.88
CA ALA A 197 9.49 6.55 -18.19
C ALA A 197 9.19 6.88 -16.71
N LEU A 198 8.02 7.44 -16.39
CA LEU A 198 7.60 7.63 -15.01
C LEU A 198 7.37 6.28 -14.32
N LEU A 199 6.67 5.34 -14.98
CA LEU A 199 6.41 4.00 -14.43
C LEU A 199 7.71 3.28 -14.04
N ARG A 200 8.77 3.37 -14.86
CA ARG A 200 10.10 2.81 -14.52
C ARG A 200 10.71 3.42 -13.25
N LEU A 201 10.46 4.70 -12.98
CA LEU A 201 10.90 5.34 -11.73
C LEU A 201 10.06 4.87 -10.54
N LEU A 202 8.78 4.59 -10.76
CA LEU A 202 7.81 4.18 -9.72
C LEU A 202 8.03 2.74 -9.25
N LEU A 203 8.39 1.86 -10.16
CA LEU A 203 8.61 0.45 -9.85
C LEU A 203 9.98 0.25 -9.17
N PRO A 204 10.08 -0.73 -8.25
CA PRO A 204 11.38 -1.18 -7.77
C PRO A 204 12.22 -1.62 -8.98
N PRO A 205 13.55 -1.40 -8.95
CA PRO A 205 14.41 -1.87 -10.03
C PRO A 205 14.20 -3.38 -10.22
N PRO A 206 14.12 -3.86 -11.47
CA PRO A 206 14.02 -5.29 -11.73
C PRO A 206 15.16 -5.96 -10.97
N ARG A 207 14.82 -6.95 -10.14
CA ARG A 207 15.82 -7.77 -9.45
C ARG A 207 16.71 -8.35 -10.53
N THR A 208 17.97 -7.91 -10.60
CA THR A 208 18.96 -8.63 -11.38
C THR A 208 19.00 -10.04 -10.80
N PRO A 209 18.78 -11.10 -11.61
CA PRO A 209 19.08 -12.44 -11.16
C PRO A 209 20.55 -12.41 -10.79
N ARG A 210 20.85 -12.47 -9.49
CA ARG A 210 22.23 -12.59 -9.03
C ARG A 210 22.73 -13.89 -9.66
N PRO A 211 23.81 -13.90 -10.46
CA PRO A 211 24.32 -15.15 -10.99
C PRO A 211 24.51 -16.07 -9.79
N SER A 212 23.78 -17.18 -9.79
CA SER A 212 24.03 -18.24 -8.82
C SER A 212 25.50 -18.58 -8.99
N PRO A 213 26.34 -18.48 -7.95
CA PRO A 213 27.71 -18.92 -8.09
C PRO A 213 27.65 -20.39 -8.46
N ALA A 214 27.99 -20.70 -9.72
CA ALA A 214 28.33 -22.05 -10.12
C ALA A 214 29.63 -22.39 -9.37
N GLY A 215 29.49 -23.03 -8.21
CA GLY A 215 30.60 -23.35 -7.33
C GLY A 215 30.12 -24.24 -6.20
N THR A 216 30.48 -25.51 -6.29
CA THR A 216 30.30 -26.56 -5.29
C THR A 216 30.83 -26.14 -3.91
N GLY A 217 29.93 -26.14 -2.91
CA GLY A 217 30.20 -25.90 -1.47
C GLY A 217 30.17 -24.40 -1.11
N GLU A 218 29.27 -23.83 -0.32
CA GLU A 218 28.34 -24.32 0.70
C GLU A 218 27.04 -23.49 0.59
N HIS A 219 26.01 -24.02 -0.06
CA HIS A 219 24.75 -23.31 -0.25
C HIS A 219 24.09 -22.99 1.10
N GLY A 220 23.88 -21.70 1.38
CA GLY A 220 23.08 -21.25 2.53
C GLY A 220 23.83 -20.82 3.79
N GLN A 221 25.18 -20.84 3.80
CA GLN A 221 25.96 -20.38 4.96
C GLN A 221 25.64 -18.95 5.41
N GLY A 222 25.38 -18.04 4.47
CA GLY A 222 25.02 -16.67 4.81
C GLY A 222 23.73 -16.57 5.64
N LEU A 223 22.78 -17.50 5.43
CA LEU A 223 21.54 -17.57 6.20
C LEU A 223 21.82 -18.09 7.63
N VAL A 224 22.70 -19.08 7.76
CA VAL A 224 23.14 -19.61 9.07
C VAL A 224 23.86 -18.51 9.86
N GLN A 225 24.81 -17.80 9.25
CA GLN A 225 25.53 -16.69 9.88
C GLN A 225 24.60 -15.54 10.27
N PHE A 226 23.58 -15.27 9.46
CA PHE A 226 22.58 -14.25 9.76
C PHE A 226 21.76 -14.58 11.02
N VAL A 227 21.47 -15.87 11.26
CA VAL A 227 20.81 -16.35 12.48
C VAL A 227 21.77 -16.29 13.67
N LEU A 228 23.01 -16.76 13.52
CA LEU A 228 24.03 -16.71 14.58
C LEU A 228 24.30 -15.29 15.09
N ALA A 229 24.20 -14.28 14.23
CA ALA A 229 24.34 -12.88 14.60
C ALA A 229 23.11 -12.28 15.34
N ALA A 230 22.12 -13.09 15.74
CA ALA A 230 20.92 -12.59 16.39
C ALA A 230 21.16 -12.24 17.87
N HIS A 231 20.73 -11.04 18.27
CA HIS A 231 20.68 -10.63 19.67
C HIS A 231 19.36 -11.01 20.34
N GLU A 232 19.31 -10.92 21.67
CA GLU A 232 18.08 -11.15 22.44
C GLU A 232 16.93 -10.26 21.92
N GLY A 233 15.75 -10.85 21.75
CA GLY A 233 14.59 -10.21 21.11
C GLY A 233 14.54 -10.30 19.58
N GLN A 234 15.60 -10.75 18.89
CA GLN A 234 15.63 -10.86 17.42
C GLN A 234 15.72 -12.32 16.89
N ARG A 235 16.02 -13.27 17.77
CA ARG A 235 16.37 -14.67 17.43
C ARG A 235 15.32 -15.36 16.57
N ASN A 236 14.06 -15.33 17.01
CA ASN A 236 12.96 -15.97 16.31
C ASN A 236 12.66 -15.29 14.95
N THR A 237 12.61 -13.96 14.92
CA THR A 237 12.35 -13.19 13.69
C THR A 237 13.43 -13.42 12.62
N ARG A 238 14.70 -13.47 13.02
CA ARG A 238 15.82 -13.71 12.11
C ARG A 238 15.84 -15.14 11.59
N LEU A 239 15.57 -16.11 12.46
CA LEU A 239 15.38 -17.51 12.06
C LEU A 239 14.24 -17.67 11.06
N PHE A 240 13.09 -17.05 11.34
CA PHE A 240 11.93 -17.09 10.45
C PHE A 240 12.26 -16.51 9.07
N TRP A 241 12.91 -15.35 9.04
CA TRP A 241 13.33 -14.71 7.79
C TRP A 241 14.31 -15.59 7.00
N ALA A 242 15.33 -16.14 7.67
CA ALA A 242 16.33 -17.00 7.05
C ALA A 242 15.70 -18.28 6.48
N ALA A 243 14.76 -18.89 7.22
CA ALA A 243 14.02 -20.06 6.76
C ALA A 243 13.13 -19.74 5.55
N CYS A 244 12.41 -18.62 5.53
CA CYS A 244 11.61 -18.21 4.37
C CYS A 244 12.49 -18.06 3.11
N ARG A 245 13.64 -17.40 3.26
CA ARG A 245 14.61 -17.25 2.16
C ARG A 245 15.13 -18.58 1.67
N ALA A 246 15.47 -19.50 2.58
CA ALA A 246 15.90 -20.84 2.22
C ALA A 246 14.86 -21.60 1.39
N TYR A 247 13.57 -21.52 1.74
CA TYR A 247 12.49 -22.17 0.98
C TYR A 247 12.19 -21.47 -0.35
N GLU A 248 12.22 -20.13 -0.39
CA GLU A 248 12.09 -19.35 -1.62
C GLU A 248 13.20 -19.69 -2.63
N ASP A 249 14.42 -19.95 -2.15
CA ASP A 249 15.59 -20.28 -2.96
C ASP A 249 15.72 -21.81 -3.22
N GLY A 250 14.75 -22.62 -2.79
CA GLY A 250 14.71 -24.07 -3.04
C GLY A 250 15.73 -24.90 -2.24
N ILE A 251 16.40 -24.31 -1.25
CA ILE A 251 17.41 -24.96 -0.39
C ILE A 251 16.91 -25.24 1.04
N GLY A 252 15.62 -25.00 1.30
CA GLY A 252 14.97 -25.15 2.61
C GLY A 252 15.25 -26.48 3.31
N PRO A 253 14.94 -27.65 2.71
CA PRO A 253 15.15 -28.96 3.34
C PRO A 253 16.60 -29.22 3.76
N ALA A 254 17.58 -28.77 2.96
CA ALA A 254 19.00 -28.96 3.24
C ALA A 254 19.50 -28.06 4.40
N LEU A 255 18.84 -26.92 4.63
CA LEU A 255 19.22 -25.95 5.66
C LEU A 255 18.47 -26.11 6.99
N VAL A 256 17.51 -27.03 7.11
CA VAL A 256 16.76 -27.21 8.36
C VAL A 256 17.69 -27.48 9.54
N ALA A 257 18.59 -28.47 9.44
CA ALA A 257 19.50 -28.79 10.54
C ALA A 257 20.48 -27.63 10.86
N PRO A 258 21.20 -27.04 9.89
CA PRO A 258 22.07 -25.89 10.16
C PRO A 258 21.37 -24.67 10.78
N LEU A 259 20.11 -24.39 10.38
CA LEU A 259 19.34 -23.28 10.95
C LEU A 259 18.83 -23.60 12.36
N VAL A 260 18.51 -24.86 12.67
CA VAL A 260 18.19 -25.30 14.03
C VAL A 260 19.41 -25.13 14.93
N ASP A 261 20.58 -25.60 14.49
CA ASP A 261 21.82 -25.50 15.29
C ASP A 261 22.17 -24.04 15.58
N ALA A 262 22.13 -23.17 14.56
CA ALA A 262 22.36 -21.73 14.74
C ALA A 262 21.34 -21.07 15.68
N ALA A 263 20.07 -21.51 15.64
CA ALA A 263 19.04 -21.00 16.52
C ALA A 263 19.28 -21.39 17.99
N LEU A 264 19.71 -22.64 18.21
CA LEU A 264 20.09 -23.14 19.54
C LEU A 264 21.26 -22.34 20.11
N ASP A 265 22.28 -22.05 19.30
CA ASP A 265 23.45 -21.25 19.71
C ASP A 265 23.07 -19.82 20.11
N THR A 266 22.03 -19.26 19.50
CA THR A 266 21.51 -17.96 19.92
C THR A 266 20.65 -18.02 21.18
N GLY A 267 20.29 -19.21 21.67
CA GLY A 267 19.50 -19.42 22.88
C GLY A 267 18.00 -19.61 22.66
N LEU A 268 17.58 -20.06 21.46
CA LEU A 268 16.23 -20.62 21.27
C LEU A 268 16.21 -22.10 21.69
N THR A 269 15.03 -22.60 22.07
CA THR A 269 14.87 -24.05 22.27
C THR A 269 14.70 -24.76 20.93
N GLU A 270 15.05 -26.05 20.87
CA GLU A 270 14.90 -26.85 19.64
C GLU A 270 13.45 -26.88 19.15
N ARG A 271 12.50 -26.98 20.09
CA ARG A 271 11.07 -26.95 19.81
C ARG A 271 10.64 -25.64 19.15
N GLU A 272 11.13 -24.50 19.65
CA GLU A 272 10.85 -23.18 19.07
C GLU A 272 11.47 -23.03 17.68
N ALA A 273 12.74 -23.43 17.53
CA ALA A 273 13.43 -23.35 16.25
C ALA A 273 12.73 -24.16 15.16
N ARG A 274 12.36 -25.41 15.45
CA ARG A 274 11.63 -26.28 14.53
C ARG A 274 10.23 -25.74 14.22
N ALA A 275 9.52 -25.21 15.21
CA ALA A 275 8.20 -24.60 15.00
C ALA A 275 8.27 -23.38 14.06
N THR A 276 9.29 -22.53 14.22
CA THR A 276 9.54 -21.37 13.37
C THR A 276 9.87 -21.75 11.94
N ILE A 277 10.77 -22.73 11.74
CA ILE A 277 11.12 -23.23 10.39
C ILE A 277 9.91 -23.88 9.72
N ALA A 278 9.12 -24.66 10.45
CA ALA A 278 7.89 -25.26 9.92
C ALA A 278 6.84 -24.19 9.56
N SER A 279 6.79 -23.08 10.30
CA SER A 279 5.95 -21.93 9.96
C SER A 279 6.38 -21.27 8.65
N ALA A 280 7.69 -21.07 8.47
CA ALA A 280 8.25 -20.52 7.24
C ALA A 280 7.98 -21.40 6.01
N ALA A 281 8.10 -22.73 6.15
CA ALA A 281 7.79 -23.68 5.08
C ALA A 281 6.33 -23.56 4.62
N ARG A 282 5.39 -23.56 5.57
CA ARG A 282 3.95 -23.40 5.27
C ARG A 282 3.63 -22.09 4.57
N MET A 283 4.26 -20.98 5.00
CA MET A 283 4.02 -19.66 4.40
C MET A 283 4.57 -19.54 2.97
N THR A 284 5.63 -20.27 2.65
CA THR A 284 6.28 -20.26 1.32
C THR A 284 5.70 -21.33 0.38
N GLY A 285 4.56 -21.94 0.73
CA GLY A 285 3.87 -22.92 -0.10
C GLY A 285 4.51 -24.30 -0.16
N HIS A 286 5.56 -24.55 0.64
CA HIS A 286 6.25 -25.84 0.72
C HIS A 286 5.76 -26.61 1.94
N ARG A 287 5.03 -27.71 1.74
CA ARG A 287 4.78 -28.67 2.84
C ARG A 287 6.08 -29.43 3.13
N PRO A 288 6.48 -29.61 4.40
CA PRO A 288 7.51 -30.58 4.75
C PRO A 288 7.08 -32.00 4.40
#